data_AF-A0A941J5E2-F1
#
_entry.id   AF-A0A941J5E2-F1
#
_cell.length_a   1.000
_cell.length_b   1.000
_cell.length_c   1.000
_cell.angle_alpha   90.00
_cell.angle_beta   90.00
_cell.angle_gamma   90.00
#
_symmetry.space_group_name_H-M   'P 1'
#
loop_
_entity.id
_entity.type
_entity.pdbx_description
1 polymer ?
#
loop_
_entity_poly.entity_id
_entity_poly.type
_entity_poly.pdbx_seq_one_letter_code
_entity_poly.pdbx_strand_id
1 'polypeptide(L)'
;MSGFADKNPNIKFAMNIHSYGGYFMWSPGAYDSKRTTLPRPSAGEEAFYWAASDNILNDIQDHRGTVILPSRTGPIPDVLYSAAGNSADYLWYEKGIYAWNFEVGADLWNKDTKRWQAVGFQPAFVEGHEEAMEFANGLIGLIKVAYNSAKDHQPPSSKATPGNGKYTGPVDVKIETSEPATIYYTLDGSRPTFQSAKIKLSGTREFAETLKIEKTTTINYFTVDAAGNIEKTTIHLVMGKTIIL
;
A
#
# COMPACT_ATOMS: atom_id res chain seq x y z
N MET A 1 10.10 7.85 18.57
CA MET A 1 9.54 6.71 17.82
C MET A 1 10.60 5.66 17.46
N SER A 2 11.73 6.03 16.84
CA SER A 2 12.79 5.09 16.43
C SER A 2 13.29 4.18 17.55
N GLY A 3 13.73 4.73 18.68
CA GLY A 3 14.27 3.95 19.79
C GLY A 3 13.29 2.99 20.48
N PHE A 4 11.97 3.15 20.28
CA PHE A 4 10.97 2.19 20.74
C PHE A 4 10.80 1.06 19.72
N ALA A 5 10.67 1.39 18.43
CA ALA A 5 10.60 0.39 17.36
C ALA A 5 11.86 -0.50 17.32
N ASP A 6 13.04 0.08 17.58
CA ASP A 6 14.32 -0.64 17.66
C ASP A 6 14.33 -1.72 18.74
N LYS A 7 13.62 -1.50 19.84
CA LYS A 7 13.54 -2.43 20.98
C LYS A 7 12.39 -3.43 20.84
N ASN A 8 11.51 -3.26 19.85
CA ASN A 8 10.28 -4.03 19.69
C ASN A 8 10.14 -4.52 18.23
N PRO A 9 10.89 -5.56 17.82
CA PRO A 9 10.94 -6.04 16.43
C PRO A 9 9.62 -6.64 15.91
N ASN A 10 8.68 -6.93 16.82
CA ASN A 10 7.35 -7.47 16.50
C ASN A 10 6.35 -6.39 16.08
N ILE A 11 6.71 -5.10 16.15
CA ILE A 11 5.86 -4.03 15.62
C ILE A 11 5.89 -4.12 14.09
N LYS A 12 4.71 -4.25 13.47
CA LYS A 12 4.53 -4.31 12.01
C LYS A 12 3.66 -3.18 11.45
N PHE A 13 2.89 -2.54 12.32
CA PHE A 13 1.92 -1.51 11.95
C PHE A 13 2.08 -0.30 12.88
N ALA A 14 1.90 0.90 12.32
CA ALA A 14 1.94 2.15 13.06
C ALA A 14 0.87 3.13 12.56
N MET A 15 0.39 3.98 13.47
CA MET A 15 -0.52 5.08 13.16
C MET A 15 0.03 6.37 13.78
N ASN A 16 0.24 7.37 12.96
CA ASN A 16 0.45 8.75 13.40
C ASN A 16 -0.89 9.49 13.36
N ILE A 17 -1.21 10.24 14.41
CA ILE A 17 -2.48 10.99 14.49
C ILE A 17 -2.16 12.47 14.67
N HIS A 18 -2.72 13.27 13.78
CA HIS A 18 -2.60 14.72 13.67
C HIS A 18 -4.00 15.34 13.53
N SER A 19 -4.07 16.67 13.52
CA SER A 19 -5.25 17.45 13.14
C SER A 19 -4.83 18.62 12.24
N TYR A 20 -5.64 19.09 11.28
CA TYR A 20 -7.04 18.75 10.99
C TYR A 20 -7.25 18.54 9.48
N GLY A 21 -8.45 18.10 9.11
CA GLY A 21 -8.93 18.14 7.75
C GLY A 21 -9.35 16.78 7.19
N GLY A 22 -9.48 15.74 8.02
CA GLY A 22 -9.96 14.44 7.56
C GLY A 22 -9.11 13.86 6.44
N TYR A 23 -7.80 13.72 6.69
CA TYR A 23 -6.90 13.01 5.77
C TYR A 23 -6.63 11.60 6.30
N PHE A 24 -6.67 10.64 5.38
CA PHE A 24 -6.30 9.25 5.63
C PHE A 24 -5.13 8.89 4.72
N MET A 25 -3.92 8.90 5.26
CA MET A 25 -2.72 8.79 4.43
C MET A 25 -1.86 7.63 4.86
N TRP A 26 -0.96 7.19 3.98
CA TRP A 26 0.12 6.28 4.34
C TRP A 26 1.46 6.73 3.80
N SER A 27 2.50 6.34 4.54
CA SER A 27 3.90 6.50 4.16
C SER A 27 4.34 5.37 3.23
N PRO A 28 5.36 5.60 2.40
CA PRO A 28 6.23 6.77 2.38
C PRO A 28 5.71 7.97 1.57
N GLY A 29 6.18 9.16 1.93
CA GLY A 29 5.96 10.40 1.21
C GLY A 29 7.14 11.37 1.14
N ALA A 30 8.31 10.97 1.65
CA ALA A 30 9.51 11.79 1.68
C ALA A 30 10.14 12.02 0.29
N TYR A 31 11.02 13.03 0.21
CA TYR A 31 11.77 13.41 -0.98
C TYR A 31 13.25 13.67 -0.65
N ASP A 32 14.12 13.56 -1.65
CA ASP A 32 15.54 13.87 -1.53
C ASP A 32 15.85 15.37 -1.60
N SER A 33 17.11 15.78 -1.45
CA SER A 33 17.50 17.20 -1.51
C SER A 33 17.21 17.87 -2.87
N LYS A 34 16.89 17.11 -3.91
CA LYS A 34 16.53 17.59 -5.25
C LYS A 34 15.02 17.60 -5.48
N ARG A 35 14.21 17.34 -4.44
CA ARG A 35 12.75 17.21 -4.52
C ARG A 35 12.28 16.09 -5.44
N THR A 36 13.07 15.04 -5.57
CA THR A 36 12.62 13.78 -6.15
C THR A 36 12.04 12.93 -5.04
N THR A 37 10.80 12.47 -5.22
CA THR A 37 10.14 11.57 -4.28
C THR A 37 11.00 10.32 -4.08
N LEU A 38 11.16 9.90 -2.83
CA LEU A 38 11.86 8.67 -2.49
C LEU A 38 11.08 7.43 -2.98
N PRO A 39 11.70 6.23 -3.00
CA PRO A 39 11.06 5.03 -3.54
C PRO A 39 9.68 4.78 -2.93
N ARG A 40 8.71 4.53 -3.81
CA ARG A 40 7.32 4.22 -3.45
C ARG A 40 7.15 2.72 -3.13
N PRO A 41 6.04 2.37 -2.43
CA PRO A 41 5.65 0.98 -2.24
C PRO A 41 5.62 0.18 -3.55
N SER A 42 5.84 -1.12 -3.46
CA SER A 42 5.50 -2.06 -4.53
C SER A 42 4.00 -2.06 -4.80
N ALA A 43 3.57 -2.63 -5.92
CA ALA A 43 2.14 -2.78 -6.18
C ALA A 43 1.45 -3.64 -5.10
N GLY A 44 2.15 -4.62 -4.54
CA GLY A 44 1.64 -5.46 -3.46
C GLY A 44 1.52 -4.74 -2.12
N GLU A 45 2.54 -3.96 -1.75
CA GLU A 45 2.52 -3.12 -0.54
C GLU A 45 1.41 -2.06 -0.64
N GLU A 46 1.22 -1.45 -1.81
CA GLU A 46 0.13 -0.50 -2.07
C GLU A 46 -1.25 -1.17 -2.00
N ALA A 47 -1.41 -2.35 -2.60
CA ALA A 47 -2.65 -3.12 -2.51
C ALA A 47 -3.00 -3.47 -1.05
N PHE A 48 -1.98 -3.76 -0.23
CA PHE A 48 -2.19 -4.02 1.19
C PHE A 48 -2.63 -2.76 1.94
N TYR A 49 -2.02 -1.60 1.63
CA TYR A 49 -2.46 -0.33 2.17
C TYR A 49 -3.94 -0.09 1.86
N TRP A 50 -4.38 -0.23 0.62
CA TRP A 50 -5.80 -0.06 0.26
C TRP A 50 -6.72 -1.03 1.03
N ALA A 51 -6.41 -2.32 1.03
CA ALA A 51 -7.23 -3.33 1.70
C ALA A 51 -7.34 -3.10 3.22
N ALA A 52 -6.25 -2.71 3.88
CA ALA A 52 -6.27 -2.36 5.29
C ALA A 52 -7.02 -1.04 5.54
N SER A 53 -6.85 -0.06 4.65
CA SER A 53 -7.51 1.25 4.75
C SER A 53 -9.03 1.14 4.65
N ASP A 54 -9.55 0.26 3.79
CA ASP A 54 -10.99 0.02 3.67
C ASP A 54 -11.58 -0.45 5.02
N ASN A 55 -10.91 -1.36 5.73
CA ASN A 55 -11.34 -1.80 7.05
C ASN A 55 -11.33 -0.65 8.08
N ILE A 56 -10.27 0.16 8.07
CA ILE A 56 -10.12 1.26 9.02
C ILE A 56 -11.15 2.38 8.77
N LEU A 57 -11.36 2.73 7.50
CA LEU A 57 -12.29 3.78 7.10
C LEU A 57 -13.75 3.38 7.34
N ASN A 58 -14.09 2.10 7.14
CA ASN A 58 -15.42 1.59 7.49
C ASN A 58 -15.68 1.71 8.99
N ASP A 59 -14.71 1.34 9.84
CA ASP A 59 -14.85 1.47 11.30
C ASP A 59 -15.01 2.95 11.73
N ILE A 60 -14.34 3.90 11.07
CA ILE A 60 -14.56 5.34 11.31
C ILE A 60 -15.98 5.74 10.93
N GLN A 61 -16.43 5.31 9.75
CA GLN A 61 -17.75 5.63 9.23
C GLN A 61 -18.86 5.11 10.15
N ASP A 62 -18.68 3.96 10.79
CA ASP A 62 -19.68 3.32 11.65
C ASP A 62 -20.09 4.15 12.87
N HIS A 63 -19.26 5.10 13.33
CA HIS A 63 -19.58 5.92 14.50
C HIS A 63 -20.74 6.89 14.23
N ARG A 64 -20.61 7.72 13.19
CA ARG A 64 -21.59 8.77 12.87
C ARG A 64 -21.79 9.04 11.37
N GLY A 65 -21.31 8.15 10.52
CA GLY A 65 -21.39 8.27 9.05
C GLY A 65 -20.32 9.19 8.44
N THR A 66 -19.25 9.50 9.19
CA THR A 66 -18.13 10.31 8.69
C THR A 66 -17.45 9.61 7.53
N VAL A 67 -17.25 10.34 6.42
CA VAL A 67 -16.58 9.82 5.22
C VAL A 67 -15.31 10.61 4.98
N ILE A 68 -14.19 9.90 4.87
CA ILE A 68 -12.96 10.49 4.36
C ILE A 68 -13.02 10.47 2.83
N LEU A 69 -12.87 11.66 2.22
CA LEU A 69 -13.02 11.80 0.78
C LEU A 69 -11.92 11.05 0.02
N PRO A 70 -12.20 10.48 -1.18
CA PRO A 70 -11.16 9.84 -2.00
C PRO A 70 -9.98 10.75 -2.38
N SER A 71 -10.19 12.07 -2.41
CA SER A 71 -9.14 13.07 -2.60
C SER A 71 -8.24 13.28 -1.37
N ARG A 72 -8.65 12.79 -0.21
CA ARG A 72 -7.92 12.84 1.07
C ARG A 72 -7.48 11.46 1.57
N THR A 73 -7.80 10.40 0.83
CA THR A 73 -7.35 9.03 1.09
C THR A 73 -6.27 8.61 0.11
N GLY A 74 -5.08 8.22 0.58
CA GLY A 74 -4.02 7.70 -0.29
C GLY A 74 -2.59 7.91 0.20
N PRO A 75 -1.58 7.60 -0.63
CA PRO A 75 -0.18 7.91 -0.33
C PRO A 75 0.00 9.41 -0.12
N ILE A 76 0.83 9.79 0.87
CA ILE A 76 1.08 11.20 1.24
C ILE A 76 1.35 12.12 0.03
N PRO A 77 2.24 11.77 -0.93
CA PRO A 77 2.53 12.64 -2.08
C PRO A 77 1.33 12.89 -3.00
N ASP A 78 0.32 12.03 -2.96
CA ASP A 78 -0.82 12.08 -3.89
C ASP A 78 -1.99 12.90 -3.34
N VAL A 79 -2.11 13.00 -2.01
CA VAL A 79 -3.26 13.67 -1.34
C VAL A 79 -2.93 14.97 -0.64
N LEU A 80 -1.67 15.14 -0.25
CA LEU A 80 -1.23 16.29 0.53
C LEU A 80 -0.12 17.03 -0.21
N TYR A 81 1.13 16.63 0.03
CA TYR A 81 2.34 17.05 -0.66
C TYR A 81 3.49 16.16 -0.19
N SER A 82 4.60 16.12 -0.94
CA SER A 82 5.77 15.38 -0.48
C SER A 82 6.42 16.06 0.73
N ALA A 83 6.60 15.33 1.83
CA ALA A 83 7.06 15.84 3.12
C ALA A 83 8.27 15.05 3.63
N ALA A 84 9.44 15.70 3.69
CA ALA A 84 10.66 15.09 4.20
C ALA A 84 10.68 15.12 5.75
N GLY A 85 11.19 14.05 6.36
CA GLY A 85 11.37 13.95 7.82
C GLY A 85 10.14 13.48 8.61
N ASN A 86 9.10 12.95 7.95
CA ASN A 86 7.99 12.29 8.65
C ASN A 86 8.49 11.02 9.38
N SER A 87 8.07 10.83 10.63
CA SER A 87 8.43 9.65 11.42
C SER A 87 7.92 8.35 10.79
N ALA A 88 6.76 8.37 10.13
CA ALA A 88 6.20 7.21 9.45
C ALA A 88 7.05 6.76 8.25
N ASP A 89 7.74 7.68 7.57
CA ASP A 89 8.70 7.35 6.51
C ASP A 89 9.90 6.58 7.06
N TYR A 90 10.46 6.98 8.21
CA TYR A 90 11.53 6.23 8.87
C TYR A 90 11.08 4.81 9.23
N LEU A 91 9.88 4.64 9.78
CA LEU A 91 9.34 3.32 10.12
C LEU A 91 9.20 2.44 8.89
N TRP A 92 8.75 3.01 7.77
CA TRP A 92 8.60 2.26 6.52
C TRP A 92 9.96 1.89 5.91
N TYR A 93 10.84 2.87 5.67
CA TYR A 93 12.12 2.68 4.99
C TYR A 93 13.11 1.83 5.79
N GLU A 94 13.22 2.08 7.10
CA GLU A 94 14.29 1.49 7.92
C GLU A 94 13.84 0.27 8.73
N LYS A 95 12.52 0.08 8.91
CA LYS A 95 11.98 -0.99 9.77
C LYS A 95 10.99 -1.91 9.05
N GLY A 96 10.55 -1.57 7.84
CA GLY A 96 9.53 -2.35 7.12
C GLY A 96 8.18 -2.36 7.87
N ILE A 97 7.89 -1.31 8.63
CA ILE A 97 6.62 -1.13 9.35
C ILE A 97 5.65 -0.38 8.43
N TYR A 98 4.49 -0.96 8.17
CA TYR A 98 3.40 -0.28 7.47
C TYR A 98 2.87 0.85 8.36
N ALA A 99 2.84 2.07 7.84
CA ALA A 99 2.56 3.26 8.63
C ALA A 99 1.52 4.16 7.97
N TRP A 100 0.44 4.41 8.71
CA TRP A 100 -0.62 5.34 8.35
C TRP A 100 -0.48 6.66 9.11
N ASN A 101 -1.09 7.70 8.56
CA ASN A 101 -1.13 9.05 9.11
C ASN A 101 -2.55 9.59 8.98
N PHE A 102 -3.17 9.93 10.12
CA PHE A 102 -4.46 10.59 10.19
C PHE A 102 -4.30 12.09 10.37
N GLU A 103 -5.12 12.86 9.68
CA GLU A 103 -5.53 14.18 10.12
C GLU A 103 -7.01 14.08 10.54
N VAL A 104 -7.30 14.17 11.84
CA VAL A 104 -8.67 14.10 12.36
C VAL A 104 -9.50 15.35 11.99
N GLY A 105 -10.77 15.40 12.39
CA GLY A 105 -11.64 16.53 12.07
C GLY A 105 -11.97 16.61 10.59
N ALA A 106 -12.63 15.57 10.08
CA ALA A 106 -13.16 15.57 8.73
C ALA A 106 -14.30 16.58 8.58
N ASP A 107 -14.43 17.17 7.39
CA ASP A 107 -15.57 18.03 7.11
C ASP A 107 -16.86 17.20 7.20
N LEU A 108 -17.92 17.75 7.78
CA LEU A 108 -19.21 17.06 7.95
C LEU A 108 -20.22 17.47 6.88
N TRP A 109 -21.01 16.51 6.40
CA TRP A 109 -22.07 16.81 5.43
C TRP A 109 -23.26 17.47 6.11
N ASN A 110 -23.52 18.73 5.76
CA ASN A 110 -24.70 19.44 6.21
C ASN A 110 -25.86 19.22 5.21
N LYS A 111 -26.90 18.51 5.67
CA LYS A 111 -28.05 18.13 4.84
C LYS A 111 -28.91 19.32 4.40
N ASP A 112 -29.00 20.36 5.22
CA ASP A 112 -29.83 21.54 4.95
C ASP A 112 -29.21 22.42 3.87
N THR A 113 -27.90 22.66 3.98
CA THR A 113 -27.15 23.49 3.03
C THR A 113 -26.60 22.70 1.83
N LYS A 114 -26.64 21.37 1.89
CA LYS A 114 -26.06 20.44 0.90
C LYS A 114 -24.59 20.74 0.62
N ARG A 115 -23.83 20.98 1.67
CA ARG A 115 -22.39 21.30 1.60
C ARG A 115 -21.64 20.59 2.70
N TRP A 116 -20.38 20.26 2.42
CA TRP A 116 -19.41 19.90 3.44
C TRP A 116 -19.07 21.13 4.28
N GLN A 117 -19.07 20.99 5.60
CA GLN A 117 -18.79 22.02 6.57
C GLN A 117 -17.57 21.64 7.41
N ALA A 118 -16.60 22.55 7.46
CA ALA A 118 -15.42 22.34 8.28
C ALA A 118 -15.75 22.41 9.76
N VAL A 119 -15.23 21.44 10.51
CA VAL A 119 -15.27 21.39 11.98
C VAL A 119 -14.19 22.28 12.61
N GLY A 120 -13.11 22.52 11.86
CA GLY A 120 -12.01 23.41 12.23
C GLY A 120 -10.90 22.72 13.03
N PHE A 121 -9.78 23.43 13.23
CA PHE A 121 -8.62 22.90 13.98
C PHE A 121 -8.86 22.82 15.49
N GLN A 122 -9.76 23.66 16.01
CA GLN A 122 -10.14 23.71 17.43
C GLN A 122 -11.67 23.68 17.53
N PRO A 123 -12.30 22.53 17.28
CA PRO A 123 -13.75 22.40 17.36
C PRO A 123 -14.23 22.61 18.80
N ALA A 124 -15.53 22.87 18.96
CA ALA A 124 -16.15 22.85 20.29
C ALA A 124 -15.99 21.46 20.93
N PHE A 125 -15.95 21.38 22.26
CA PHE A 125 -15.73 20.11 22.97
C PHE A 125 -16.67 18.99 22.50
N VAL A 126 -17.94 19.31 22.26
CA VAL A 126 -18.93 18.32 21.78
C VAL A 126 -18.52 17.70 20.45
N GLU A 127 -17.96 18.48 19.53
CA GLU A 127 -17.50 17.98 18.24
C GLU A 127 -16.16 17.26 18.39
N GLY A 128 -15.22 17.82 19.14
CA GLY A 128 -13.94 17.14 19.44
C GLY A 128 -14.12 15.80 20.16
N HIS A 129 -15.19 15.63 20.94
CA HIS A 129 -15.56 14.35 21.53
C HIS A 129 -16.00 13.34 20.47
N GLU A 130 -16.86 13.74 19.53
CA GLU A 130 -17.29 12.88 18.43
C GLU A 130 -16.12 12.51 17.51
N GLU A 131 -15.20 13.45 17.23
CA GLU A 131 -13.95 13.17 16.52
C GLU A 131 -13.09 12.14 17.29
N ALA A 132 -12.97 12.26 18.60
CA ALA A 132 -12.21 11.28 19.38
C ALA A 132 -12.81 9.87 19.27
N MET A 133 -14.14 9.75 19.30
CA MET A 133 -14.83 8.46 19.22
C MET A 133 -14.74 7.83 17.82
N GLU A 134 -14.93 8.61 16.75
CA GLU A 134 -14.87 8.09 15.37
C GLU A 134 -13.45 7.61 15.02
N PHE A 135 -12.41 8.37 15.36
CA PHE A 135 -11.03 7.99 15.05
C PHE A 135 -10.50 6.92 16.02
N ALA A 136 -11.07 6.79 17.22
CA ALA A 136 -10.83 5.63 18.08
C ALA A 136 -11.35 4.33 17.42
N ASN A 137 -12.50 4.36 16.75
CA ASN A 137 -12.95 3.21 15.96
C ASN A 137 -11.98 2.89 14.82
N GLY A 138 -11.47 3.90 14.11
CA GLY A 138 -10.41 3.70 13.12
C GLY A 138 -9.15 3.03 13.70
N LEU A 139 -8.73 3.43 14.90
CA LEU A 139 -7.60 2.77 15.59
C LEU A 139 -7.93 1.31 15.94
N ILE A 140 -9.16 1.00 16.35
CA ILE A 140 -9.63 -0.37 16.53
C ILE A 140 -9.57 -1.14 15.20
N GLY A 141 -9.94 -0.51 14.09
CA GLY A 141 -9.80 -1.07 12.73
C GLY A 141 -8.37 -1.45 12.40
N LEU A 142 -7.39 -0.60 12.73
CA LEU A 142 -5.98 -0.94 12.55
C LEU A 142 -5.55 -2.11 13.44
N ILE A 143 -6.06 -2.18 14.68
CA ILE A 143 -5.78 -3.31 15.58
C ILE A 143 -6.38 -4.61 15.00
N LYS A 144 -7.56 -4.57 14.37
CA LYS A 144 -8.15 -5.73 13.67
C LYS A 144 -7.26 -6.16 12.49
N VAL A 145 -6.76 -5.21 11.68
CA VAL A 145 -5.79 -5.51 10.60
C VAL A 145 -4.56 -6.20 11.15
N ALA A 146 -3.97 -5.66 12.23
CA ALA A 146 -2.79 -6.23 12.87
C ALA A 146 -3.07 -7.64 13.43
N TYR A 147 -4.23 -7.84 14.05
CA TYR A 147 -4.66 -9.14 14.58
C TYR A 147 -4.84 -10.18 13.47
N ASN A 148 -5.50 -9.81 12.38
CA ASN A 148 -5.70 -10.70 11.23
C ASN A 148 -4.38 -11.07 10.58
N SER A 149 -3.49 -10.09 10.36
CA SER A 149 -2.14 -10.33 9.84
C SER A 149 -1.32 -11.24 10.75
N ALA A 150 -1.38 -11.06 12.07
CA ALA A 150 -0.65 -11.93 13.02
C ALA A 150 -1.17 -13.38 13.04
N LYS A 151 -2.41 -13.61 12.63
CA LYS A 151 -3.03 -14.94 12.54
C LYS A 151 -2.92 -15.58 11.17
N ASP A 152 -2.45 -14.83 10.19
CA ASP A 152 -2.33 -15.31 8.84
C ASP A 152 -1.05 -16.14 8.68
N HIS A 153 -1.26 -17.39 8.27
CA HIS A 153 -0.21 -18.37 8.02
C HIS A 153 -0.37 -19.01 6.64
N GLN A 154 -1.25 -18.48 5.80
CA GLN A 154 -1.54 -19.02 4.48
C GLN A 154 -0.76 -18.22 3.43
N PRO A 155 0.11 -18.87 2.65
CA PRO A 155 0.78 -18.19 1.55
C PRO A 155 -0.23 -17.68 0.51
N PRO A 156 0.07 -16.53 -0.11
CA PRO A 156 -0.66 -16.11 -1.30
C PRO A 156 -0.47 -17.14 -2.43
N SER A 157 -1.35 -17.09 -3.42
CA SER A 157 -1.18 -17.80 -4.69
C SER A 157 -1.06 -16.80 -5.83
N SER A 158 -0.38 -17.16 -6.91
CA SER A 158 -0.18 -16.28 -8.06
C SER A 158 -0.36 -16.95 -9.41
N LYS A 159 -0.61 -16.12 -10.42
CA LYS A 159 -0.76 -16.55 -11.80
C LYS A 159 -0.17 -15.52 -12.76
N ALA A 160 0.75 -15.95 -13.61
CA ALA A 160 1.20 -15.12 -14.72
C ALA A 160 0.35 -15.34 -15.98
N THR A 161 0.01 -14.24 -16.65
CA THR A 161 -0.73 -14.22 -17.90
C THR A 161 -0.10 -13.19 -18.86
N PRO A 162 0.33 -13.60 -20.07
CA PRO A 162 0.33 -14.97 -20.56
C PRO A 162 1.34 -15.85 -19.79
N GLY A 163 1.01 -17.14 -19.64
CA GLY A 163 1.84 -18.11 -18.90
C GLY A 163 2.99 -18.66 -19.74
N ASN A 164 3.56 -19.82 -19.35
CA ASN A 164 4.63 -20.47 -20.11
C ASN A 164 4.22 -20.73 -21.57
N GLY A 165 5.09 -20.40 -22.53
CA GLY A 165 4.76 -20.61 -23.94
C GLY A 165 5.79 -20.10 -24.92
N LYS A 166 5.49 -20.33 -26.21
CA LYS A 166 6.18 -19.73 -27.34
C LYS A 166 5.36 -18.58 -27.91
N TYR A 167 5.96 -17.40 -28.00
CA TYR A 167 5.32 -16.21 -28.57
C TYR A 167 6.09 -15.74 -29.82
N THR A 168 5.34 -15.23 -30.80
CA THR A 168 5.86 -14.75 -32.10
C THR A 168 6.21 -13.26 -32.12
N GLY A 169 5.88 -12.53 -31.06
CA GLY A 169 6.17 -11.11 -30.88
C GLY A 169 6.13 -10.72 -29.41
N PRO A 170 6.49 -9.47 -29.06
CA PRO A 170 6.56 -9.01 -27.68
C PRO A 170 5.27 -9.28 -26.91
N VAL A 171 5.41 -9.63 -25.63
CA VAL A 171 4.27 -9.88 -24.73
C VAL A 171 4.42 -9.08 -23.43
N ASP A 172 3.29 -8.63 -22.90
CA ASP A 172 3.21 -8.01 -21.59
C ASP A 172 2.69 -9.05 -20.59
N VAL A 173 3.56 -9.44 -19.65
CA VAL A 173 3.26 -10.45 -18.64
C VAL A 173 2.71 -9.76 -17.39
N LYS A 174 1.44 -10.03 -17.10
CA LYS A 174 0.79 -9.66 -15.83
C LYS A 174 0.95 -10.81 -14.85
N ILE A 175 1.34 -10.53 -13.61
CA ILE A 175 1.33 -11.49 -12.52
C ILE A 175 0.28 -11.04 -11.51
N GLU A 176 -0.75 -11.85 -11.33
CA GLU A 176 -1.85 -11.61 -10.38
C GLU A 176 -1.66 -12.46 -9.13
N THR A 177 -2.08 -11.95 -7.98
CA THR A 177 -2.04 -12.65 -6.68
C THR A 177 -3.44 -12.80 -6.10
N SER A 178 -3.68 -13.84 -5.30
CA SER A 178 -4.98 -14.09 -4.66
C SER A 178 -5.35 -13.07 -3.57
N GLU A 179 -4.34 -12.38 -3.06
CA GLU A 179 -4.45 -11.34 -2.04
C GLU A 179 -3.31 -10.32 -2.22
N PRO A 180 -3.32 -9.19 -1.48
CA PRO A 180 -2.24 -8.22 -1.53
C PRO A 180 -0.87 -8.83 -1.18
N ALA A 181 -0.01 -8.98 -2.19
CA ALA A 181 1.31 -9.57 -2.02
C ALA A 181 2.35 -8.90 -2.92
N THR A 182 3.56 -8.72 -2.39
CA THR A 182 4.71 -8.22 -3.15
C THR A 182 5.30 -9.33 -3.99
N ILE A 183 5.50 -9.05 -5.27
CA ILE A 183 6.08 -9.98 -6.24
C ILE A 183 7.53 -9.59 -6.50
N TYR A 184 8.48 -10.48 -6.17
CA TYR A 184 9.90 -10.33 -6.44
C TYR A 184 10.28 -11.18 -7.64
N TYR A 185 10.99 -10.63 -8.62
CA TYR A 185 11.26 -11.34 -9.88
C TYR A 185 12.68 -11.13 -10.43
N THR A 186 13.10 -12.06 -11.27
CA THR A 186 14.30 -11.99 -12.13
C THR A 186 13.90 -12.29 -13.57
N LEU A 187 14.63 -11.73 -14.53
CA LEU A 187 14.40 -11.93 -15.97
C LEU A 187 15.54 -12.71 -16.65
N ASP A 188 16.55 -13.09 -15.90
CA ASP A 188 17.74 -13.82 -16.39
C ASP A 188 17.69 -15.32 -16.03
N GLY A 189 16.61 -15.78 -15.40
CA GLY A 189 16.46 -17.15 -14.93
C GLY A 189 17.23 -17.47 -13.63
N SER A 190 17.87 -16.49 -12.99
CA SER A 190 18.43 -16.66 -11.64
C SER A 190 17.32 -16.80 -10.59
N ARG A 191 17.63 -17.33 -9.41
CA ARG A 191 16.66 -17.45 -8.31
C ARG A 191 16.39 -16.07 -7.69
N PRO A 192 15.14 -15.58 -7.64
CA PRO A 192 14.81 -14.31 -6.99
C PRO A 192 15.07 -14.35 -5.48
N THR A 193 15.44 -13.20 -4.92
CA THR A 193 15.63 -12.96 -3.48
C THR A 193 14.86 -11.71 -3.05
N PHE A 194 14.85 -11.38 -1.75
CA PHE A 194 14.28 -10.13 -1.24
C PHE A 194 15.01 -8.86 -1.73
N GLN A 195 16.12 -9.02 -2.45
CA GLN A 195 16.87 -7.93 -3.10
C GLN A 195 16.55 -7.83 -4.60
N SER A 196 15.76 -8.75 -5.15
CA SER A 196 15.35 -8.72 -6.55
C SER A 196 14.37 -7.58 -6.83
N ALA A 197 14.18 -7.27 -8.11
CA ALA A 197 13.19 -6.29 -8.55
C ALA A 197 11.79 -6.69 -8.07
N LYS A 198 10.99 -5.68 -7.68
CA LYS A 198 9.60 -5.85 -7.27
C LYS A 198 8.68 -5.32 -8.36
N ILE A 199 7.54 -5.95 -8.59
CA ILE A 199 6.46 -5.36 -9.41
C ILE A 199 6.01 -4.04 -8.76
N LYS A 200 6.09 -2.95 -9.51
CA LYS A 200 5.67 -1.60 -9.11
C LYS A 200 4.28 -1.27 -9.66
N LEU A 201 3.76 -0.12 -9.24
CA LEU A 201 2.58 0.48 -9.86
C LEU A 201 2.99 1.01 -11.24
N SER A 202 2.08 0.91 -12.22
CA SER A 202 2.30 1.46 -13.57
C SER A 202 2.26 3.00 -13.60
N GLY A 203 1.78 3.63 -12.52
CA GLY A 203 1.64 5.06 -12.35
C GLY A 203 1.11 5.46 -10.98
N THR A 204 0.83 6.75 -10.80
CA THR A 204 0.25 7.29 -9.57
C THR A 204 -1.20 6.81 -9.41
N ARG A 205 -1.48 6.04 -8.35
CA ARG A 205 -2.80 5.43 -8.10
C ARG A 205 -3.30 4.51 -9.23
N GLU A 206 -2.38 3.93 -9.96
CA GLU A 206 -2.69 2.99 -11.04
C GLU A 206 -2.51 1.54 -10.58
N PHE A 207 -2.86 0.59 -11.46
CA PHE A 207 -2.68 -0.84 -11.20
C PHE A 207 -1.21 -1.26 -11.20
N ALA A 208 -0.95 -2.52 -10.83
CA ALA A 208 0.35 -3.15 -11.00
C ALA A 208 0.84 -3.05 -12.46
N GLU A 209 2.14 -2.79 -12.63
CA GLU A 209 2.78 -2.81 -13.94
C GLU A 209 2.81 -4.23 -14.53
N THR A 210 2.98 -4.29 -15.85
CA THR A 210 3.23 -5.53 -16.57
C THR A 210 4.70 -5.62 -16.97
N LEU A 211 5.21 -6.85 -17.07
CA LEU A 211 6.57 -7.10 -17.53
C LEU A 211 6.59 -7.23 -19.05
N LYS A 212 7.12 -6.22 -19.74
CA LYS A 212 7.29 -6.27 -21.20
C LYS A 212 8.45 -7.18 -21.59
N ILE A 213 8.17 -8.22 -22.35
CA ILE A 213 9.14 -9.24 -22.80
C ILE A 213 9.32 -9.16 -24.31
N GLU A 214 10.52 -8.73 -24.74
CA GLU A 214 10.84 -8.52 -26.15
C GLU A 214 11.70 -9.64 -26.76
N LYS A 215 12.31 -10.49 -25.92
CA LYS A 215 13.16 -11.62 -26.31
C LYS A 215 12.97 -12.80 -25.37
N THR A 216 13.46 -13.97 -25.73
CA THR A 216 13.41 -15.18 -24.89
C THR A 216 13.93 -14.87 -23.49
N THR A 217 13.08 -15.07 -22.48
CA THR A 217 13.28 -14.58 -21.12
C THR A 217 12.72 -15.61 -20.14
N THR A 218 13.53 -16.06 -19.18
CA THR A 218 13.02 -16.87 -18.07
C THR A 218 12.64 -15.95 -16.92
N ILE A 219 11.38 -15.99 -16.48
CA ILE A 219 10.86 -15.18 -15.38
C ILE A 219 10.72 -16.06 -14.15
N ASN A 220 11.65 -15.95 -13.22
CA ASN A 220 11.49 -16.56 -11.91
C ASN A 220 10.96 -15.50 -10.95
N TYR A 221 9.96 -15.85 -10.13
CA TYR A 221 9.42 -14.92 -9.14
C TYR A 221 8.90 -15.65 -7.91
N PHE A 222 8.81 -14.94 -6.79
CA PHE A 222 8.07 -15.40 -5.61
C PHE A 222 7.20 -14.26 -5.09
N THR A 223 6.14 -14.62 -4.36
CA THR A 223 5.21 -13.65 -3.79
C THR A 223 5.24 -13.74 -2.27
N VAL A 224 5.08 -12.61 -1.60
CA VAL A 224 5.03 -12.51 -0.14
C VAL A 224 3.95 -11.52 0.27
N ASP A 225 3.05 -11.94 1.14
CA ASP A 225 2.03 -11.06 1.72
C ASP A 225 2.61 -10.16 2.83
N ALA A 226 1.77 -9.32 3.45
CA ALA A 226 2.18 -8.46 4.55
C ALA A 226 2.40 -9.20 5.87
N ALA A 227 1.85 -10.41 6.05
CA ALA A 227 2.08 -11.27 7.21
C ALA A 227 3.44 -12.01 7.13
N GLY A 228 4.03 -12.07 5.94
CA GLY A 228 5.31 -12.71 5.66
C GLY A 228 5.18 -14.14 5.11
N ASN A 229 4.00 -14.59 4.70
CA ASN A 229 3.85 -15.91 4.09
C ASN A 229 4.33 -15.86 2.63
N ILE A 230 5.06 -16.90 2.21
CA ILE A 230 5.77 -16.90 0.92
C ILE A 230 5.24 -18.02 0.03
N GLU A 231 4.77 -17.65 -1.16
CA GLU A 231 4.51 -18.58 -2.25
C GLU A 231 5.81 -18.94 -2.98
N LYS A 232 5.95 -20.18 -3.46
CA LYS A 232 7.07 -20.60 -4.31
C LYS A 232 6.59 -20.95 -5.71
N THR A 233 6.90 -20.11 -6.70
CA THR A 233 6.51 -20.32 -8.11
C THR A 233 7.68 -20.09 -9.08
N THR A 234 7.65 -20.65 -10.29
CA THR A 234 8.71 -20.48 -11.33
C THR A 234 8.09 -20.60 -12.72
N ILE A 235 8.44 -19.70 -13.64
CA ILE A 235 7.84 -19.60 -15.00
C ILE A 235 8.95 -19.49 -16.07
N HIS A 236 8.81 -20.24 -17.16
CA HIS A 236 9.72 -20.26 -18.30
C HIS A 236 8.99 -19.78 -19.57
N LEU A 237 9.37 -18.61 -20.09
CA LEU A 237 8.87 -18.09 -21.36
C LEU A 237 9.93 -18.24 -22.45
N VAL A 238 9.54 -18.72 -23.62
CA VAL A 238 10.43 -18.86 -24.78
C VAL A 238 9.90 -17.99 -25.90
N MET A 239 10.69 -17.10 -26.49
CA MET A 239 10.29 -16.42 -27.73
C MET A 239 10.70 -17.29 -28.91
N GLY A 240 9.75 -17.64 -29.77
CA GLY A 240 10.05 -18.39 -30.98
C GLY A 240 10.72 -17.47 -32.01
N LYS A 241 11.85 -17.89 -32.60
CA LYS A 241 12.29 -17.29 -33.86
C LYS A 241 11.30 -17.70 -34.94
N THR A 242 10.73 -16.75 -35.66
CA THR A 242 10.20 -17.03 -37.00
C THR A 242 11.41 -17.36 -37.88
N ILE A 243 11.58 -18.64 -38.24
CA ILE A 243 12.37 -19.01 -39.41
C ILE A 243 11.45 -18.71 -40.59
N ILE A 244 11.65 -17.57 -41.25
CA ILE A 244 11.15 -17.39 -42.61
C ILE A 244 12.19 -18.10 -43.49
N LEU A 245 11.76 -19.21 -44.09
CA LEU A 245 12.50 -19.98 -45.10
C LEU A 245 12.77 -19.12 -46.33
#